data_AF-A0A2V4TT82-F1
#
_entry.id   AF-A0A2V4TT82-F1
#
_cell.length_a   1.000
_cell.length_b   1.000
_cell.length_c   1.000
_cell.angle_alpha   90.00
_cell.angle_beta   90.00
_cell.angle_gamma   90.00
#
_symmetry.space_group_name_H-M   'P 1'
#
loop_
_entity.id
_entity.type
_entity.pdbx_description
1 polymer ?
#
loop_
_entity_poly.entity_id
_entity_poly.type
_entity_poly.pdbx_seq_one_letter_code
_entity_poly.pdbx_strand_id
1 'polypeptide(L)'
;MQREMPVHGEPRGLQNAPDELVRMCRHGLDAIRLCVQLSGYTHEHIGSELGIDKGHFSRIMQGKACFPDTKRTDLMNFCGNRAPAQYDALMTGCDLVEKSKDAKIRELEEQLAQLRAA
;
A
#
# COMPACT_ATOMS: atom_id res chain seq x y z
N MET A 1 -13.54 -17.14 31.00
CA MET A 1 -12.80 -15.97 30.47
C MET A 1 -13.02 -15.91 28.96
N GLN A 2 -13.97 -15.10 28.50
CA GLN A 2 -14.07 -14.76 27.08
C GLN A 2 -12.85 -13.91 26.73
N ARG A 3 -12.06 -14.33 25.75
CA ARG A 3 -11.00 -13.49 25.17
C ARG A 3 -11.69 -12.51 24.24
N GLU A 4 -11.74 -11.26 24.64
CA GLU A 4 -12.18 -10.16 23.79
C GLU A 4 -11.26 -10.12 22.56
N MET A 5 -11.85 -10.32 21.38
CA MET A 5 -11.14 -10.17 20.11
C MET A 5 -10.71 -8.70 19.98
N PRO A 6 -9.46 -8.39 19.60
CA PRO A 6 -9.06 -7.02 19.33
C PRO A 6 -9.95 -6.48 18.21
N VAL A 7 -10.73 -5.45 18.53
CA VAL A 7 -11.47 -4.66 17.54
C VAL A 7 -10.44 -4.16 16.55
N HIS A 8 -10.60 -4.55 15.28
CA HIS A 8 -9.75 -4.09 14.18
C HIS A 8 -9.69 -2.56 14.24
N GLY A 9 -8.49 -2.05 14.50
CA GLY A 9 -8.25 -0.62 14.69
C GLY A 9 -8.73 0.18 13.48
N GLU A 10 -8.94 1.49 13.69
CA GLU A 10 -9.38 2.42 12.66
C GLU A 10 -8.71 2.16 11.30
N PRO A 11 -9.43 2.33 10.17
CA PRO A 11 -8.86 2.13 8.85
C PRO A 11 -7.57 2.94 8.74
N ARG A 12 -6.43 2.25 8.70
CA ARG A 12 -5.14 2.90 8.56
C ARG A 12 -5.17 3.64 7.23
N GLY A 13 -5.09 4.96 7.29
CA GLY A 13 -4.96 5.78 6.09
C GLY A 13 -3.82 5.24 5.22
N LEU A 14 -4.01 5.24 3.90
CA LEU A 14 -3.04 4.68 2.97
C LEU A 14 -1.70 5.41 3.10
N GLN A 15 -0.66 4.70 3.51
CA GLN A 15 0.67 5.27 3.76
C GLN A 15 1.73 4.71 2.79
N ASN A 16 2.84 5.43 2.67
CA ASN A 16 4.00 4.87 1.97
C ASN A 16 4.68 3.84 2.87
N ALA A 17 5.04 2.69 2.29
CA ALA A 17 5.90 1.73 2.95
C ALA A 17 7.33 2.29 3.09
N PRO A 18 8.13 1.78 4.05
CA PRO A 18 9.52 2.21 4.22
C PRO A 18 10.33 2.00 2.93
N ASP A 19 10.93 3.08 2.42
CA ASP A 19 11.62 3.08 1.13
C ASP A 19 12.76 2.06 1.05
N GLU A 20 13.47 1.83 2.16
CA GLU A 20 14.54 0.84 2.26
C GLU A 20 14.03 -0.57 1.93
N LEU A 21 12.85 -0.95 2.43
CA LEU A 21 12.24 -2.26 2.18
C LEU A 21 11.74 -2.37 0.73
N VAL A 22 11.21 -1.28 0.18
CA VAL A 22 10.80 -1.24 -1.23
C VAL A 22 12.00 -1.44 -2.16
N ARG A 23 13.14 -0.80 -1.86
CA ARG A 23 14.39 -0.94 -2.64
C ARG A 23 14.98 -2.36 -2.61
N MET A 24 14.65 -3.15 -1.59
CA MET A 24 15.07 -4.55 -1.50
C MET A 24 14.22 -5.51 -2.35
N CYS A 25 13.06 -5.06 -2.84
CA CYS A 25 12.19 -5.88 -3.70
C CYS A 25 12.86 -6.10 -5.06
N ARG A 26 12.83 -7.33 -5.58
CA ARG A 26 13.47 -7.68 -6.86
C ARG A 26 12.52 -7.74 -8.04
N HIS A 27 11.24 -7.95 -7.76
CA HIS A 27 10.17 -8.09 -8.74
C HIS A 27 8.82 -7.73 -8.10
N GLY A 28 7.78 -7.48 -8.90
CA GLY A 28 6.47 -7.02 -8.39
C GLY A 28 5.85 -7.92 -7.31
N LEU A 29 6.09 -9.24 -7.35
CA LEU A 29 5.61 -10.15 -6.30
C LEU A 29 6.27 -9.90 -4.92
N ASP A 30 7.51 -9.43 -4.87
CA ASP A 30 8.16 -9.10 -3.60
C ASP A 30 7.50 -7.88 -2.97
N ALA A 31 7.11 -6.88 -3.79
CA ALA A 31 6.37 -5.72 -3.33
C ALA A 31 4.95 -6.08 -2.83
N ILE A 32 4.28 -7.05 -3.47
CA ILE A 32 3.00 -7.60 -3.00
C ILE A 32 3.18 -8.29 -1.64
N ARG A 33 4.20 -9.13 -1.49
CA ARG A 33 4.50 -9.81 -0.22
C ARG A 33 4.83 -8.81 0.89
N LEU A 34 5.60 -7.77 0.57
CA LEU A 34 5.90 -6.67 1.49
C LEU A 34 4.62 -5.96 1.94
N CYS A 35 3.72 -5.65 0.99
CA CYS A 35 2.43 -5.04 1.27
C CYS A 35 1.60 -5.85 2.27
N VAL A 36 1.50 -7.16 2.03
CA VAL A 36 0.83 -8.13 2.89
C VAL A 36 1.49 -8.18 4.27
N GLN A 37 2.81 -8.29 4.32
CA GLN A 37 3.57 -8.39 5.58
C GLN A 37 3.39 -7.16 6.47
N LEU A 38 3.45 -5.95 5.90
CA LEU A 38 3.29 -4.69 6.64
C LEU A 38 1.87 -4.48 7.18
N SER A 39 0.86 -5.12 6.58
CA SER A 39 -0.53 -5.03 7.06
C SER A 39 -0.73 -5.69 8.43
N GLY A 40 0.02 -6.76 8.71
CA GLY A 40 -0.20 -7.63 9.88
C GLY A 40 -1.41 -8.57 9.75
N TYR A 41 -2.12 -8.56 8.62
CA TYR A 41 -3.22 -9.48 8.36
C TYR A 41 -2.73 -10.85 7.89
N THR A 42 -3.55 -11.88 8.14
CA THR A 42 -3.26 -13.22 7.64
C THR A 42 -3.57 -13.31 6.15
N HIS A 43 -2.88 -14.21 5.45
CA HIS A 43 -3.13 -14.47 4.02
C HIS A 43 -4.58 -14.88 3.75
N GLU A 44 -5.20 -15.61 4.67
CA GLU A 44 -6.58 -16.06 4.57
C GLU A 44 -7.56 -14.88 4.67
N HIS A 45 -7.31 -13.95 5.58
CA HIS A 45 -8.14 -12.75 5.73
C HIS A 45 -8.06 -11.85 4.49
N ILE A 46 -6.84 -11.59 4.01
CA ILE A 46 -6.61 -10.80 2.79
C ILE A 46 -7.23 -11.48 1.57
N GLY A 47 -7.03 -12.79 1.42
CA GLY A 47 -7.63 -13.56 0.34
C GLY A 47 -9.15 -13.46 0.34
N SER A 48 -9.78 -13.66 1.50
CA SER A 48 -11.23 -13.54 1.67
C SER A 48 -11.74 -12.15 1.30
N GLU A 49 -11.09 -11.09 1.80
CA GLU A 49 -11.49 -9.70 1.51
C GLU A 49 -11.38 -9.37 0.03
N LEU A 50 -10.32 -9.85 -0.61
CA LEU A 50 -10.09 -9.65 -2.04
C LEU A 50 -10.93 -10.60 -2.90
N GLY A 51 -11.74 -11.51 -2.33
CA GLY A 51 -12.46 -12.52 -3.09
C GLY A 51 -11.54 -13.46 -3.88
N ILE A 52 -10.35 -13.75 -3.33
CA ILE A 52 -9.38 -14.69 -3.87
C ILE A 52 -9.41 -15.97 -3.01
N ASP A 53 -9.66 -17.10 -3.67
CA ASP A 53 -9.61 -18.41 -3.01
C ASP A 53 -8.28 -18.63 -2.26
N LYS A 54 -8.35 -19.26 -1.09
CA LYS A 54 -7.20 -19.52 -0.21
C LYS A 54 -6.07 -20.26 -0.92
N GLY A 55 -6.42 -21.29 -1.71
CA GLY A 55 -5.46 -22.05 -2.50
C GLY A 55 -4.80 -21.19 -3.57
N HIS A 56 -5.59 -20.38 -4.27
CA HIS A 56 -5.07 -19.44 -5.27
C HIS A 56 -4.14 -18.39 -4.64
N PHE A 57 -4.57 -17.73 -3.56
CA PHE A 57 -3.75 -16.74 -2.85
C PHE A 57 -2.44 -17.34 -2.35
N SER A 58 -2.47 -18.56 -1.80
CA SER A 58 -1.26 -19.28 -1.40
C SER A 58 -0.32 -19.54 -2.58
N ARG A 59 -0.84 -19.91 -3.76
CA ARG A 59 0.00 -20.10 -4.97
C ARG A 59 0.63 -18.79 -5.42
N ILE A 60 -0.10 -17.67 -5.35
CA ILE A 60 0.44 -16.36 -5.66
C ILE A 60 1.60 -16.02 -4.70
N MET A 61 1.40 -16.19 -3.39
CA MET A 61 2.44 -15.93 -2.39
C MET A 61 3.69 -16.81 -2.58
N GLN A 62 3.54 -18.01 -3.17
CA GLN A 62 4.65 -18.90 -3.53
C GLN A 62 5.28 -18.59 -4.89
N GLY A 63 4.75 -17.64 -5.66
CA GLY A 63 5.21 -17.34 -7.02
C GLY A 63 4.80 -18.37 -8.07
N LYS A 64 3.79 -19.20 -7.77
CA LYS A 64 3.24 -20.23 -8.65
C LYS A 64 1.97 -19.79 -9.38
N ALA A 65 1.56 -18.54 -9.20
CA ALA A 65 0.43 -17.89 -9.86
C ALA A 65 0.65 -16.38 -9.89
N CYS A 66 0.02 -15.68 -10.84
CA CYS A 66 0.06 -14.23 -10.95
C CYS A 66 -0.99 -13.59 -10.04
N PHE A 67 -0.65 -12.47 -9.43
CA PHE A 67 -1.63 -11.67 -8.69
C PHE A 67 -2.56 -10.95 -9.70
N PRO A 68 -3.89 -10.92 -9.48
CA PRO A 68 -4.80 -10.23 -10.40
C PRO A 68 -4.60 -8.72 -10.37
N ASP A 69 -4.26 -8.11 -11.52
CA ASP A 69 -4.02 -6.66 -11.62
C ASP A 69 -5.24 -5.84 -11.17
N THR A 70 -6.44 -6.34 -11.44
CA THR A 70 -7.71 -5.70 -11.05
C THR A 70 -7.89 -5.56 -9.54
N LYS A 71 -7.13 -6.30 -8.73
CA LYS A 71 -7.22 -6.30 -7.25
C LYS A 71 -6.06 -5.60 -6.57
N ARG A 72 -5.12 -5.03 -7.33
CA ARG A 72 -3.86 -4.51 -6.80
C ARG A 72 -4.05 -3.24 -5.97
N THR A 73 -4.94 -2.37 -6.42
CA THR A 73 -5.34 -1.17 -5.66
C THR A 73 -6.12 -1.56 -4.40
N ASP A 74 -7.03 -2.53 -4.50
CA ASP A 74 -7.81 -3.03 -3.36
C ASP A 74 -6.89 -3.63 -2.29
N LEU A 75 -5.88 -4.39 -2.69
CA LEU A 75 -4.85 -4.89 -1.79
C LEU A 75 -4.15 -3.75 -1.03
N MET A 76 -3.70 -2.71 -1.73
CA MET A 76 -3.02 -1.58 -1.09
C MET A 76 -3.93 -0.83 -0.11
N ASN A 77 -5.18 -0.58 -0.51
CA ASN A 77 -6.17 0.06 0.34
C ASN A 77 -6.46 -0.77 1.59
N PHE A 78 -6.65 -2.07 1.44
CA PHE A 78 -6.93 -2.97 2.55
C PHE A 78 -5.72 -3.12 3.49
N CYS A 79 -4.52 -3.32 2.93
CA CYS A 79 -3.28 -3.45 3.70
C CYS A 79 -2.76 -2.10 4.25
N GLY A 80 -3.34 -0.97 3.84
CA GLY A 80 -3.01 0.37 4.31
C GLY A 80 -1.64 0.89 3.85
N ASN A 81 -1.03 0.30 2.81
CA ASN A 81 0.27 0.76 2.31
C ASN A 81 0.43 0.69 0.79
N ARG A 82 1.31 1.54 0.25
CA ARG A 82 1.56 1.72 -1.19
C ARG A 82 2.76 0.94 -1.74
N ALA A 83 3.24 -0.09 -1.04
CA ALA A 83 4.46 -0.81 -1.43
C ALA A 83 4.49 -1.24 -2.92
N PRO A 84 3.42 -1.80 -3.51
CA PRO A 84 3.40 -2.15 -4.94
C PRO A 84 3.56 -0.93 -5.86
N ALA A 85 2.84 0.16 -5.59
CA ALA A 85 2.94 1.38 -6.41
C ALA A 85 4.31 2.08 -6.26
N GLN A 86 4.89 2.10 -5.06
CA GLN A 86 6.24 2.62 -4.84
C GLN A 86 7.28 1.80 -5.59
N TYR A 87 7.12 0.47 -5.61
CA TYR A 87 8.01 -0.41 -6.38
C TYR A 87 7.94 -0.11 -7.87
N ASP A 88 6.74 0.05 -8.44
CA ASP A 88 6.60 0.38 -9.87
C ASP A 88 7.26 1.72 -10.18
N ALA A 89 6.99 2.75 -9.37
CA ALA A 89 7.58 4.07 -9.54
C ALA A 89 9.12 3.97 -9.52
N LEU A 90 9.69 3.25 -8.54
CA LEU A 90 11.12 2.99 -8.46
C LEU A 90 11.66 2.30 -9.71
N MET A 91 10.98 1.25 -10.21
CA MET A 91 11.42 0.51 -11.39
C MET A 91 11.31 1.32 -12.69
N THR A 92 10.40 2.30 -12.74
CA THR A 92 10.25 3.20 -13.89
C THR A 92 11.06 4.49 -13.75
N GLY A 93 11.85 4.65 -12.68
CA GLY A 93 12.62 5.87 -12.42
C GLY A 93 11.75 7.10 -12.12
N CYS A 94 10.59 6.89 -11.51
CA CYS A 94 9.63 7.91 -11.12
C CYS A 94 9.46 7.93 -9.59
N ASP A 95 8.96 9.05 -9.06
CA ASP A 95 8.57 9.17 -7.67
C ASP A 95 7.05 9.06 -7.50
N LEU A 96 6.61 8.38 -6.44
CA LEU A 96 5.20 8.29 -6.09
C LEU A 96 4.81 9.49 -5.21
N VAL A 97 4.01 10.40 -5.77
CA VAL A 97 3.57 11.62 -5.09
C VAL A 97 2.09 11.54 -4.72
N GLU A 98 1.77 11.93 -3.48
CA GLU A 98 0.41 11.99 -2.97
C GLU A 98 -0.24 13.34 -3.30
N LYS A 99 -1.20 13.33 -4.22
CA LYS A 99 -1.83 14.56 -4.78
C LYS A 99 -2.46 15.50 -3.75
N SER A 100 -2.96 14.98 -2.62
CA SER A 100 -3.56 15.82 -1.58
C SER A 100 -2.53 16.76 -0.94
N LYS A 101 -1.27 16.32 -0.82
CA LYS A 101 -0.17 17.13 -0.32
C LYS A 101 0.23 18.20 -1.33
N ASP A 102 0.27 17.88 -2.61
CA ASP A 102 0.59 18.86 -3.67
C ASP A 102 -0.42 20.01 -3.71
N ALA A 103 -1.71 19.71 -3.58
CA ALA A 103 -2.74 20.74 -3.52
C ALA A 103 -2.55 21.66 -2.30
N LYS A 104 -2.19 21.08 -1.15
CA LYS A 104 -1.95 21.86 0.07
C LYS A 104 -0.68 22.71 -0.03
N ILE A 105 0.37 22.19 -0.66
CA ILE A 105 1.62 22.93 -0.90
C ILE A 105 1.33 24.18 -1.74
N ARG A 106 0.59 24.03 -2.85
CA ARG A 106 0.23 25.18 -3.72
C ARG A 106 -0.57 26.25 -2.97
N GLU A 107 -1.55 25.83 -2.19
CA GLU A 107 -2.35 26.76 -1.37
C GLU A 107 -1.47 27.52 -0.36
N LEU A 108 -0.54 26.82 0.29
CA LEU A 108 0.40 27.42 1.24
C LEU A 108 1.40 28.37 0.55
N GLU A 109 1.87 28.04 -0.64
CA GLU A 109 2.75 28.89 -1.43
C GLU A 109 2.06 30.19 -1.87
N GLU A 110 0.79 30.12 -2.28
CA GLU A 110 -0.03 31.29 -2.61
C GLU A 110 -0.24 32.21 -1.39
N GLN A 111 -0.51 31.62 -0.21
CA GLN A 111 -0.65 32.38 1.03
C GLN A 111 0.66 33.08 1.43
N LEU A 112 1.80 32.41 1.29
CA LEU A 112 3.12 33.00 1.55
C LEU A 112 3.44 34.15 0.60
N ALA A 113 3.06 34.03 -0.68
CA ALA A 113 3.25 35.10 -1.66
C ALA A 113 2.43 36.36 -1.31
N GLN A 114 1.17 36.17 -0.87
CA GLN A 114 0.31 37.27 -0.43
C GLN A 114 0.87 37.98 0.82
N LEU A 115 1.35 37.22 1.80
CA LEU A 115 1.94 37.76 3.03
C LEU A 115 3.28 38.47 2.80
N ARG A 116 4.07 38.05 1.80
CA ARG A 116 5.34 38.70 1.45
C ARG A 116 5.18 39.97 0.60
N ALA A 117 4.02 40.14 -0.03
CA ALA A 117 3.71 41.30 -0.87
C ALA A 117 2.98 42.44 -0.11
N ALA A 118 2.59 42.20 1.15
CA ALA A 118 2.03 43.18 2.07
C ALA A 118 3.11 43.75 3.00
#